data_AF-A0A2A4R3A1-F1
#
_entry.id   AF-A0A2A4R3A1-F1
#
_cell.length_a   1.000
_cell.length_b   1.000
_cell.length_c   1.000
_cell.angle_alpha   90.00
_cell.angle_beta   90.00
_cell.angle_gamma   90.00
#
_symmetry.space_group_name_H-M   'P 1'
#
loop_
_entity.id
_entity.type
_entity.pdbx_description
1 polymer ?
#
loop_
_entity_poly.entity_id
_entity_poly.type
_entity_poly.pdbx_seq_one_letter_code
_entity_poly.pdbx_strand_id
1 'polypeptide(L)'
;MRFLFITLLGFFGPALIMLFLRLLWYRIRYNWLAKGNDPEIIDITPSPSARPSRWFIAVWIVISLMCTGFLLWQMDDTPASEQVYIPAHMDAEGNFVPSQTLVPKE
;
A
#
# COMPACT_ATOMS: atom_id res chain seq x y z
N MET A 1 16.83 -0.96 3.48
CA MET A 1 15.57 -0.39 4.03
C MET A 1 14.32 -0.85 3.29
N ARG A 2 14.31 -0.93 1.95
CA ARG A 2 13.14 -1.32 1.14
C ARG A 2 12.50 -2.66 1.54
N PHE A 3 13.30 -3.69 1.78
CA PHE A 3 12.82 -5.00 2.23
C PHE A 3 12.19 -5.00 3.63
N LEU A 4 12.58 -4.07 4.50
CA LEU A 4 12.00 -3.92 5.84
C LEU A 4 10.59 -3.35 5.75
N PHE A 5 10.36 -2.35 4.89
CA PHE A 5 9.01 -1.83 4.63
C PHE A 5 8.11 -2.86 3.96
N ILE A 6 8.63 -3.63 3.00
CA ILE A 6 7.85 -4.68 2.32
C ILE A 6 7.46 -5.80 3.29
N THR A 7 8.37 -6.21 4.18
CA THR A 7 8.08 -7.24 5.19
C THR A 7 7.16 -6.71 6.29
N LEU A 8 7.35 -5.48 6.75
CA LEU A 8 6.49 -4.83 7.73
C LEU A 8 5.07 -4.64 7.17
N LEU A 9 4.94 -4.15 5.94
CA LEU A 9 3.64 -3.98 5.29
C LEU A 9 3.00 -5.33 4.91
N GLY A 10 3.80 -6.33 4.53
CA GLY A 10 3.31 -7.69 4.32
C GLY A 10 2.80 -8.35 5.59
N PHE A 11 3.44 -8.08 6.73
CA PHE A 11 3.07 -8.64 8.03
C PHE A 11 1.87 -7.90 8.66
N PHE A 12 1.95 -6.57 8.73
CA PHE A 12 0.94 -5.73 9.38
C PHE A 12 -0.20 -5.29 8.45
N GLY A 13 0.02 -5.28 7.14
CA GLY A 13 -0.99 -4.89 6.15
C GLY A 13 -2.28 -5.70 6.27
N PRO A 14 -2.24 -7.05 6.31
CA PRO A 14 -3.43 -7.85 6.52
C PRO A 14 -4.15 -7.54 7.84
N ALA A 15 -3.42 -7.26 8.92
CA ALA A 15 -3.99 -6.88 10.20
C ALA A 15 -4.67 -5.50 10.15
N LEU A 16 -4.06 -4.53 9.46
CA LEU A 16 -4.65 -3.21 9.20
C LEU A 16 -5.91 -3.30 8.34
N ILE A 17 -5.89 -4.14 7.30
CA ILE A 17 -7.05 -4.40 6.44
C ILE A 17 -8.19 -5.02 7.26
N MET A 18 -7.90 -6.03 8.08
CA MET A 18 -8.88 -6.65 8.98
C MET A 18 -9.48 -5.63 9.96
N LEU A 19 -8.65 -4.77 10.55
CA LEU A 19 -9.11 -3.71 11.46
C LEU A 19 -10.03 -2.73 10.73
N PHE A 20 -9.68 -2.33 9.52
CA PHE A 20 -10.49 -1.42 8.71
C PHE A 20 -11.83 -2.05 8.31
N LEU A 21 -11.82 -3.32 7.90
CA LEU A 21 -13.03 -4.09 7.58
C LEU A 21 -13.97 -4.20 8.79
N ARG A 22 -13.39 -4.42 9.98
CA ARG A 22 -14.13 -4.49 11.24
C ARG A 22 -14.79 -3.15 11.59
N LEU A 23 -14.06 -2.04 11.46
CA LEU A 23 -14.61 -0.70 11.68
C LEU A 23 -15.74 -0.38 10.70
N LEU A 24 -15.58 -0.77 9.42
CA LEU A 24 -16.60 -0.62 8.40
C LEU A 24 -17.85 -1.44 8.74
N TRP A 25 -17.66 -2.69 9.17
CA TRP A 25 -18.75 -3.56 9.62
C TRP A 25 -19.53 -2.96 10.79
N TYR A 26 -18.84 -2.43 11.81
CA TYR A 26 -19.50 -1.77 12.93
C TYR A 26 -20.31 -0.55 12.50
N ARG A 27 -19.79 0.24 11.55
CA ARG A 27 -20.52 1.39 11.00
C ARG A 27 -21.77 0.96 10.23
N ILE A 28 -21.68 -0.09 9.43
CA ILE A 28 -22.83 -0.66 8.70
C ILE A 28 -23.88 -1.15 9.70
N ARG A 29 -23.46 -1.91 10.71
CA ARG A 29 -24.34 -2.43 11.76
C ARG A 29 -25.02 -1.32 12.55
N TYR A 30 -24.27 -0.27 12.91
CA TYR A 30 -24.81 0.91 13.59
C TYR A 30 -25.91 1.57 12.74
N ASN A 31 -25.66 1.80 11.45
CA ASN A 31 -26.65 2.36 10.54
C ASN A 31 -27.87 1.44 10.36
N TRP A 32 -27.69 0.12 10.41
CA TRP A 32 -28.78 -0.84 10.36
C TRP A 32 -29.66 -0.79 11.61
N LEU A 33 -29.06 -0.68 12.79
CA LEU A 33 -29.77 -0.56 14.06
C LEU A 33 -30.44 0.82 14.21
N ALA A 34 -29.79 1.89 13.74
CA ALA A 34 -30.35 3.23 13.71
C ALA A 34 -31.59 3.31 12.80
N LYS A 35 -31.66 2.47 11.75
CA LYS A 35 -32.85 2.34 10.90
C LYS A 35 -34.03 1.62 11.55
N GLY A 36 -33.85 1.02 12.74
CA GLY A 36 -34.87 0.20 13.39
C GLY A 36 -35.70 0.91 14.47
N ASN A 37 -35.44 2.19 14.78
CA ASN A 37 -35.94 2.82 16.03
C ASN A 37 -36.46 4.27 15.89
N ASP A 38 -37.04 4.65 14.76
CA ASP A 38 -37.86 5.88 14.69
C ASP A 38 -39.36 5.52 14.79
N PRO A 39 -40.10 5.98 15.80
CA PRO A 39 -41.56 5.95 15.76
C PRO A 39 -42.07 6.79 14.58
N GLU A 40 -43.05 6.21 13.88
CA GLU A 40 -43.63 6.63 12.62
C GLU A 40 -44.12 8.10 12.60
N ILE A 41 -43.31 9.01 12.06
CA ILE A 41 -43.79 10.18 11.33
C ILE A 41 -43.17 10.09 9.94
N ILE A 42 -43.97 9.60 8.99
CA ILE A 42 -43.59 9.35 7.61
C ILE A 42 -43.60 10.68 6.84
N ASP A 43 -42.43 11.21 6.53
CA ASP A 43 -42.23 12.20 5.46
C ASP A 43 -41.53 11.50 4.28
N ILE A 44 -42.26 11.32 3.18
CA ILE A 44 -41.87 10.54 1.97
C ILE A 44 -41.17 11.44 0.95
N THR A 45 -40.37 12.39 1.41
CA THR A 45 -39.56 13.20 0.51
C THR A 45 -38.18 12.54 0.34
N PRO A 46 -37.78 12.08 -0.86
CA PRO A 46 -36.45 11.52 -1.07
C PRO A 46 -35.41 12.60 -0.81
N SER A 47 -34.75 12.53 0.35
CA SER A 47 -33.62 13.39 0.66
C SER A 47 -32.53 13.13 -0.38
N PRO A 48 -32.02 14.17 -1.09
CA PRO A 48 -30.89 14.01 -1.98
C PRO A 48 -29.74 13.39 -1.18
N SER A 49 -29.16 12.31 -1.72
CA SER A 49 -28.05 11.56 -1.12
C SER A 49 -27.07 12.52 -0.45
N ALA A 50 -26.81 12.33 0.85
CA ALA A 50 -25.88 13.14 1.59
C ALA A 50 -24.54 13.18 0.83
N ARG A 51 -24.21 14.35 0.27
CA ARG A 51 -22.93 14.55 -0.41
C ARG A 51 -21.83 14.14 0.57
N PRO A 52 -20.79 13.43 0.12
CA PRO A 52 -19.67 13.09 1.00
C PRO A 52 -19.19 14.38 1.67
N SER A 53 -19.01 14.31 2.98
CA SER A 53 -18.62 15.47 3.76
C SER A 53 -17.38 16.10 3.14
N ARG A 54 -17.38 17.41 2.95
CA ARG A 54 -16.21 18.14 2.40
C ARG A 54 -14.95 17.86 3.24
N TRP A 55 -15.13 17.63 4.54
CA TRP A 55 -14.09 17.18 5.45
C TRP A 55 -13.53 15.81 5.09
N PHE A 56 -14.38 14.86 4.73
CA PHE A 56 -13.94 13.53 4.29
C PHE A 56 -13.07 13.64 3.03
N ILE A 57 -13.48 14.46 2.06
CA ILE A 57 -12.72 14.69 0.83
C ILE A 57 -11.37 15.36 1.13
N ALA A 58 -11.37 16.40 1.97
CA ALA A 58 -10.15 17.11 2.35
C ALA A 58 -9.15 16.19 3.06
N VAL A 59 -9.60 15.39 4.02
CA VAL A 59 -8.75 14.42 4.74
C VAL A 59 -8.17 13.40 3.76
N TRP A 60 -8.97 12.89 2.82
CA TRP A 60 -8.50 11.92 1.84
C TRP A 60 -7.42 12.48 0.91
N ILE A 61 -7.59 13.71 0.46
CA ILE A 61 -6.60 14.40 -0.38
C ILE A 61 -5.28 14.57 0.38
N VAL A 62 -5.33 15.00 1.64
CA VAL A 62 -4.13 15.18 2.47
C VAL A 62 -3.40 13.86 2.70
N ILE A 63 -4.12 12.79 3.03
CA ILE A 63 -3.53 11.45 3.21
C ILE A 63 -2.88 10.96 1.91
N SER A 64 -3.55 11.15 0.78
CA SER A 64 -3.04 10.71 -0.53
C SER A 64 -1.78 11.46 -0.93
N LEU A 65 -1.72 12.78 -0.69
CA LEU A 65 -0.53 13.60 -0.93
C LEU A 65 0.64 13.19 -0.02
N MET A 66 0.39 13.00 1.27
CA MET A 66 1.41 12.54 2.21
C MET A 66 1.98 11.19 1.81
N CYS A 67 1.12 10.24 1.40
CA CYS A 67 1.55 8.90 0.99
C CYS A 67 2.35 8.94 -0.31
N THR A 68 1.89 9.71 -1.30
CA THR A 68 2.62 9.89 -2.57
C THR A 68 3.98 10.55 -2.36
N GLY A 69 4.02 11.61 -1.55
CA GLY A 69 5.28 12.30 -1.22
C GLY A 69 6.25 11.41 -0.46
N PHE A 70 5.75 10.62 0.49
CA PHE A 70 6.56 9.65 1.22
C PHE A 70 7.14 8.57 0.29
N LEU A 71 6.33 8.03 -0.63
CA LEU A 71 6.79 7.02 -1.58
C LEU A 71 7.83 7.57 -2.55
N LEU A 72 7.63 8.77 -3.08
CA LEU A 72 8.60 9.43 -3.94
C LEU A 72 9.90 9.72 -3.20
N TRP A 73 9.84 10.16 -1.95
CA TRP A 73 11.04 10.37 -1.13
C TRP A 73 11.78 9.06 -0.82
N GLN A 74 11.06 7.94 -0.75
CA GLN A 74 11.65 6.62 -0.52
C GLN A 74 12.19 5.97 -1.80
N MET A 75 11.85 6.50 -2.99
CA MET A 75 12.44 6.03 -4.23
C MET A 75 13.89 6.49 -4.28
N ASP A 76 14.77 5.52 -4.07
CA ASP A 76 16.21 5.69 -4.19
C ASP A 76 16.52 5.82 -5.69
N ASP A 77 16.79 7.05 -6.14
CA ASP A 77 17.19 7.37 -7.53
C ASP A 77 18.63 6.97 -7.84
N THR A 78 19.31 6.29 -6.91
CA THR A 78 20.67 5.83 -7.11
C THR A 78 20.68 4.82 -8.27
N PRO A 79 21.36 5.12 -9.40
CA PRO A 79 21.47 4.16 -10.49
C PRO A 79 22.14 2.90 -9.92
N ALA A 80 21.49 1.75 -10.11
CA ALA A 80 22.09 0.48 -9.70
C ALA A 80 23.47 0.38 -10.38
N SER A 81 24.53 0.14 -9.60
CA SER A 81 25.87 -0.08 -10.15
C SER A 81 25.76 -1.12 -11.27
N GLU A 82 26.35 -0.84 -12.43
CA GLU A 82 26.26 -1.71 -13.60
C GLU A 82 26.97 -3.05 -13.31
N GLN A 83 26.24 -4.02 -12.74
CA GLN A 83 26.80 -5.31 -12.36
C GLN A 83 26.90 -6.19 -13.60
N VAL A 84 28.13 -6.55 -13.96
CA VAL A 84 28.38 -7.46 -15.08
C VAL A 84 28.36 -8.89 -14.54
N TYR A 85 27.32 -9.63 -14.91
CA TYR A 85 27.19 -11.04 -14.56
C TYR A 85 27.99 -11.90 -15.54
N ILE A 86 28.95 -12.65 -15.02
CA ILE A 86 29.71 -13.66 -15.77
C ILE A 86 29.15 -15.04 -15.40
N PRO A 87 28.50 -15.75 -16.34
CA PRO A 87 27.99 -17.09 -16.08
C PRO A 87 29.14 -18.09 -15.84
N ALA A 88 28.82 -19.18 -15.16
CA ALA A 88 29.77 -20.28 -15.00
C ALA A 88 30.16 -20.84 -16.38
N HIS A 89 31.46 -21.03 -16.58
CA HIS A 89 32.02 -21.50 -17.85
C HIS A 89 33.21 -22.43 -17.59
N MET A 90 33.60 -23.20 -18.59
CA MET A 90 34.88 -23.91 -18.57
C MET A 90 35.96 -23.04 -19.21
N ASP A 91 37.13 -22.99 -18.59
CA ASP A 91 38.28 -22.27 -19.13
C ASP A 91 38.93 -23.05 -20.29
N ALA A 92 39.93 -22.43 -20.93
CA ALA A 92 40.66 -23.05 -22.04
C ALA A 92 41.50 -24.29 -21.62
N GLU A 93 41.72 -24.48 -20.32
CA GLU A 93 42.44 -25.60 -19.73
C GLU A 93 41.49 -26.73 -19.29
N GLY A 94 40.18 -26.52 -19.43
CA GLY A 94 39.13 -27.48 -19.10
C GLY A 94 38.69 -27.45 -17.63
N ASN A 95 39.10 -26.46 -16.85
CA ASN A 95 38.67 -26.30 -15.46
C ASN A 95 37.33 -25.55 -15.39
N PHE A 96 36.52 -25.92 -14.40
CA PHE A 96 35.25 -25.26 -14.13
C PHE A 96 35.45 -23.95 -13.37
N VAL A 97 34.99 -22.85 -13.95
CA VAL A 97 34.98 -21.52 -13.31
C VAL A 97 33.55 -21.21 -12.84
N PRO A 98 33.34 -21.00 -11.52
CA PRO A 98 32.02 -20.68 -10.97
C PRO A 98 31.54 -19.29 -11.44
N SER A 99 30.23 -19.05 -11.36
CA SER A 99 29.65 -17.75 -11.74
C SER A 99 30.14 -16.62 -10.84
N GLN A 100 30.36 -15.44 -11.43
CA GLN A 100 30.88 -14.27 -10.74
C GLN A 100 30.08 -13.04 -11.11
N THR A 101 29.90 -12.13 -10.16
CA THR A 101 29.31 -10.80 -10.38
C THR A 101 30.42 -9.78 -10.22
N LEU A 102 30.78 -9.09 -11.30
CA LEU A 102 31.78 -8.03 -11.25
C LEU A 102 31.09 -6.69 -11.03
N VAL A 103 31.60 -5.91 -10.09
CA VAL A 103 31.29 -4.49 -9.94
C VAL A 103 32.42 -3.73 -10.64
N PRO A 104 32.17 -3.06 -11.79
CA PRO A 104 33.20 -2.27 -12.45
C PRO A 104 33.67 -1.19 -11.49
N LYS A 105 34.98 -1.18 -11.24
CA LYS A 105 35.64 -0.16 -10.44
C LYS A 105 35.93 1.01 -11.39
N GLU A 106 35.38 2.19 -11.12
CA GLU A 106 35.80 3.43 -11.77
C GLU A 106 37.29 3.72 -11.50
#